data_AF-A0A7C6NXG4-F1
#
_entry.id   AF-A0A7C6NXG4-F1
#
_cell.length_a   1.000
_cell.length_b   1.000
_cell.length_c   1.000
_cell.angle_alpha   90.00
_cell.angle_beta   90.00
_cell.angle_gamma   90.00
#
_symmetry.space_group_name_H-M   'P 1'
#
loop_
_entity.id
_entity.type
_entity.pdbx_description
1 polymer ?
#
loop_
_entity_poly.entity_id
_entity_poly.type
_entity_poly.pdbx_seq_one_letter_code
_entity_poly.pdbx_strand_id
1 'polypeptide(L)'
;MLKFDSINLYKEIEKTDQIPDEAERTVRFQLIDSIIDKINEYNGHLLDCEYSKKRQEIIDRGVVFVPQPKSSMIRANWSRLFAASVSAEDKKAIHYESFKWHIFSFKRVEALSGLKARRAFNRCKKETVYLFYQNKDESFYIENPQLLRSSDFDSDYDVYVFDAARKWTYVHTHELQCGPYFFKL
;
A
#
# COMPACT_ATOMS: atom_id res chain seq x y z
N MET A 1 -7.18 -14.34 8.17
CA MET A 1 -5.89 -15.06 8.12
C MET A 1 -5.88 -16.18 9.14
N LEU A 2 -5.33 -17.34 8.77
CA LEU A 2 -5.12 -18.45 9.69
C LEU A 2 -4.21 -17.91 10.81
N LYS A 3 -4.77 -17.81 12.02
CA LYS A 3 -4.03 -17.35 13.21
C LYS A 3 -3.11 -18.48 13.64
N PHE A 4 -2.02 -18.62 12.91
CA PHE A 4 -0.97 -19.53 13.28
C PHE A 4 -0.26 -18.97 14.52
N ASP A 5 -0.18 -19.76 15.58
CA ASP A 5 0.45 -19.35 16.83
C ASP A 5 1.96 -19.35 16.63
N SER A 6 2.50 -18.22 16.20
CA SER A 6 3.93 -18.02 15.96
C SER A 6 4.76 -18.36 17.20
N ILE A 7 4.21 -18.15 18.41
CA ILE A 7 4.89 -18.49 19.67
C ILE A 7 5.11 -20.00 19.78
N ASN A 8 4.16 -20.82 19.35
CA ASN A 8 4.33 -22.27 19.38
C ASN A 8 5.30 -22.76 18.30
N LEU A 9 5.30 -22.15 17.11
CA LEU A 9 6.28 -22.48 16.07
C LEU A 9 7.71 -22.14 16.50
N TYR A 10 7.93 -20.96 17.08
CA TYR A 10 9.25 -20.59 17.59
C TYR A 10 9.73 -21.58 18.65
N LYS A 11 8.84 -22.04 19.55
CA LYS A 11 9.18 -23.09 20.53
C LYS A 11 9.54 -24.42 19.86
N GLU A 12 8.85 -24.83 18.79
CA GLU A 12 9.19 -26.07 18.08
C GLU A 12 10.50 -25.94 17.28
N ILE A 13 10.80 -24.77 16.73
CA ILE A 13 12.10 -24.44 16.12
C ILE A 13 13.22 -24.55 17.16
N GLU A 14 13.05 -23.93 18.34
CA GLU A 14 14.03 -24.00 19.44
C GLU A 14 14.26 -25.43 19.93
N LYS A 15 13.20 -26.23 20.08
CA LYS A 15 13.31 -27.65 20.44
C LYS A 15 14.03 -28.45 19.37
N THR A 16 13.77 -28.16 18.10
CA THR A 16 14.40 -28.85 16.97
C THR A 16 15.89 -28.55 16.89
N ASP A 17 16.28 -27.29 17.15
CA ASP A 17 17.69 -26.87 17.15
C ASP A 17 18.54 -27.61 18.19
N GLN A 18 17.93 -27.94 19.34
CA GLN A 18 18.56 -28.67 20.44
C GLN A 18 18.74 -30.18 20.18
N ILE A 19 18.25 -30.72 19.06
CA ILE A 19 18.38 -32.15 18.74
C ILE A 19 19.85 -32.47 18.36
N PRO A 20 20.52 -33.42 19.06
CA PRO A 20 21.92 -33.76 18.77
C PRO A 20 22.10 -34.53 17.46
N ASP A 21 21.10 -35.34 17.08
CA ASP A 21 21.09 -36.09 15.82
C ASP A 21 20.84 -35.14 14.65
N GLU A 22 21.89 -34.89 13.87
CA GLU A 22 21.86 -34.00 12.72
C GLU A 22 20.89 -34.45 11.63
N ALA A 23 20.74 -35.76 11.42
CA ALA A 23 19.85 -36.28 10.38
C ALA A 23 18.38 -36.04 10.77
N GLU A 24 18.00 -36.39 12.01
CA GLU A 24 16.67 -36.14 12.55
C GLU A 24 16.35 -34.63 12.62
N ARG A 25 17.30 -33.81 13.07
CA ARG A 25 17.16 -32.34 13.10
C ARG A 25 16.88 -31.77 11.72
N THR A 26 17.63 -32.22 10.71
CA THR A 26 17.47 -31.79 9.32
C THR A 26 16.07 -32.12 8.79
N VAL A 27 15.60 -33.35 9.02
CA VAL A 27 14.25 -33.78 8.61
C VAL A 27 13.17 -32.91 9.27
N ARG A 28 13.30 -32.62 10.57
CA ARG A 28 12.32 -31.78 11.27
C ARG A 28 12.30 -30.35 10.76
N PHE A 29 13.45 -29.73 10.50
CA PHE A 29 13.47 -28.40 9.90
C PHE A 29 12.81 -28.38 8.51
N GLN A 30 13.06 -29.37 7.66
CA GLN A 30 12.40 -29.47 6.35
C GLN A 30 10.86 -29.57 6.48
N LEU A 31 10.36 -30.33 7.46
CA LEU A 31 8.93 -30.43 7.74
C LEU A 31 8.36 -29.10 8.27
N ILE A 32 9.09 -28.42 9.15
CA ILE A 32 8.71 -27.11 9.67
C ILE A 32 8.64 -26.07 8.55
N ASP A 33 9.64 -26.01 7.67
CA ASP A 33 9.67 -25.11 6.51
C ASP A 33 8.49 -25.39 5.59
N SER A 34 8.20 -26.67 5.30
CA SER A 34 7.04 -27.06 4.49
C SER A 34 5.71 -26.59 5.10
N ILE A 35 5.57 -26.65 6.43
CA ILE A 35 4.39 -26.15 7.14
C ILE A 35 4.30 -24.62 7.01
N ILE A 36 5.41 -23.90 7.23
CA ILE A 36 5.46 -22.43 7.09
C ILE A 36 5.07 -22.01 5.67
N ASP A 37 5.60 -22.68 4.65
CA ASP A 37 5.29 -22.41 3.26
C ASP A 37 3.80 -22.60 2.96
N LYS A 38 3.20 -23.69 3.45
CA LYS A 38 1.77 -23.94 3.26
C LYS A 38 0.87 -22.94 3.99
N ILE A 39 1.28 -22.48 5.17
CA ILE A 39 0.59 -21.41 5.90
C ILE A 39 0.66 -20.10 5.12
N ASN A 40 1.83 -19.76 4.59
CA ASN A 40 2.03 -18.56 3.78
C ASN A 40 1.21 -18.62 2.49
N GLU A 41 1.19 -19.76 1.81
CA GLU A 41 0.35 -20.00 0.62
C GLU A 41 -1.13 -19.77 0.93
N TYR A 42 -1.66 -20.38 1.99
CA TYR A 42 -3.05 -20.22 2.39
C TYR A 42 -3.39 -18.77 2.80
N ASN A 43 -2.52 -18.14 3.59
CA ASN A 43 -2.72 -16.75 4.00
C ASN A 43 -2.65 -15.79 2.80
N GLY A 44 -1.75 -16.03 1.85
CA GLY A 44 -1.69 -15.33 0.57
C GLY A 44 -3.00 -15.45 -0.19
N HIS A 45 -3.54 -16.67 -0.33
CA HIS A 45 -4.82 -16.91 -0.99
C HIS A 45 -5.98 -16.15 -0.31
N LEU A 46 -6.03 -16.13 1.02
CA LEU A 46 -7.04 -15.35 1.76
C LEU A 46 -6.93 -13.85 1.48
N LEU A 47 -5.71 -13.31 1.52
CA LEU A 47 -5.46 -11.90 1.25
C LEU A 47 -5.85 -11.53 -0.19
N ASP A 48 -5.50 -12.36 -1.17
CA ASP A 48 -5.88 -12.18 -2.57
C ASP A 48 -7.41 -12.21 -2.75
N CYS A 49 -8.09 -13.12 -2.04
CA CYS A 49 -9.55 -13.21 -2.04
C CYS A 49 -10.20 -11.95 -1.43
N GLU A 50 -9.73 -11.50 -0.26
CA GLU A 50 -10.22 -10.29 0.41
C GLU A 50 -9.97 -9.03 -0.45
N TYR A 51 -8.78 -8.92 -1.05
CA TYR A 51 -8.43 -7.86 -1.98
C TYR A 51 -9.35 -7.86 -3.20
N SER A 52 -9.56 -9.01 -3.82
CA SER A 52 -10.44 -9.16 -4.99
C SER A 52 -11.89 -8.79 -4.67
N LYS A 53 -12.40 -9.22 -3.52
CA LYS A 53 -13.74 -8.86 -3.04
C LYS A 53 -13.89 -7.37 -2.84
N LYS A 54 -12.96 -6.72 -2.15
CA LYS A 54 -12.97 -5.24 -1.98
C LYS A 54 -12.92 -4.53 -3.32
N ARG A 55 -12.12 -5.01 -4.29
CA ARG A 55 -12.08 -4.42 -5.63
C ARG A 55 -13.40 -4.59 -6.37
N GLN A 56 -14.04 -5.74 -6.25
CA GLN A 56 -15.37 -5.96 -6.80
C GLN A 56 -16.41 -5.03 -6.16
N GLU A 57 -16.40 -4.83 -4.85
CA GLU A 57 -17.31 -3.89 -4.16
C GLU A 57 -17.14 -2.43 -4.64
N ILE A 58 -15.93 -2.04 -5.04
CA ILE A 58 -15.68 -0.70 -5.62
C ILE A 58 -16.29 -0.62 -7.02
N ILE A 59 -16.11 -1.67 -7.83
CA ILE A 59 -16.65 -1.76 -9.20
C ILE A 59 -18.20 -1.82 -9.18
N ASP A 60 -18.79 -2.62 -8.28
CA ASP A 60 -20.24 -2.79 -8.14
C ASP A 60 -20.93 -1.49 -7.73
N ARG A 61 -20.22 -0.59 -7.04
CA ARG A 61 -20.72 0.76 -6.76
C ARG A 61 -20.72 1.67 -7.98
N GLY A 62 -20.04 1.29 -9.07
CA GLY A 62 -19.97 2.02 -10.34
C GLY A 62 -18.66 2.76 -10.59
N VAL A 63 -17.62 2.55 -9.77
CA VAL A 63 -16.28 3.10 -10.05
C VAL A 63 -15.63 2.29 -11.16
N VAL A 64 -15.08 2.97 -12.17
CA VAL A 64 -14.37 2.31 -13.27
C VAL A 64 -12.89 2.71 -13.22
N PHE A 65 -12.02 1.71 -13.26
CA PHE A 65 -10.57 1.89 -13.36
C PHE A 65 -10.16 1.74 -14.82
N VAL A 66 -9.87 2.84 -15.51
CA VAL A 66 -9.44 2.84 -16.90
C VAL A 66 -7.91 2.82 -16.94
N PRO A 67 -7.27 1.69 -17.32
CA PRO A 67 -5.81 1.58 -17.33
C PRO A 67 -5.17 2.66 -18.20
N GLN A 68 -4.05 3.21 -17.74
CA GLN A 68 -3.32 4.26 -18.45
C GLN A 68 -1.97 3.71 -18.93
N PRO A 69 -1.67 3.78 -20.24
CA PRO A 69 -0.46 3.18 -20.80
C PRO A 69 0.84 3.92 -20.42
N LYS A 70 0.73 5.12 -19.85
CA LYS A 70 1.88 5.99 -19.52
C LYS A 70 1.96 6.28 -18.03
N SER A 71 2.07 5.22 -17.23
CA SER A 71 2.18 5.29 -15.77
C SER A 71 3.34 6.18 -15.30
N SER A 72 4.51 6.08 -15.95
CA SER A 72 5.66 6.95 -15.67
C SER A 72 5.33 8.45 -15.80
N MET A 73 4.54 8.85 -16.80
CA MET A 73 4.12 10.24 -16.98
C MET A 73 3.15 10.69 -15.88
N ILE A 74 2.22 9.83 -15.47
CA ILE A 74 1.28 10.12 -14.37
C ILE A 74 2.04 10.31 -13.05
N ARG A 75 3.02 9.44 -12.78
CA ARG A 75 3.90 9.50 -11.59
C ARG A 75 4.78 10.75 -11.59
N ALA A 76 5.33 11.11 -12.75
CA ALA A 76 6.10 12.35 -12.92
C ALA A 76 5.20 13.58 -12.71
N ASN A 77 3.96 13.56 -13.22
CA ASN A 77 3.01 14.65 -13.03
C ASN A 77 2.64 14.83 -11.55
N TRP A 78 2.39 13.73 -10.83
CA TRP A 78 2.17 13.78 -9.38
C TRP A 78 3.36 14.42 -8.65
N SER A 79 4.58 13.98 -8.96
CA SER A 79 5.81 14.50 -8.36
C SER A 79 5.99 16.00 -8.64
N ARG A 80 5.71 16.43 -9.87
CA ARG A 80 5.77 17.83 -10.30
C ARG A 80 4.73 18.71 -9.61
N LEU A 81 3.57 18.17 -9.24
CA LEU A 81 2.53 18.94 -8.55
C LEU A 81 2.79 18.99 -7.04
N PHE A 82 3.00 17.85 -6.40
CA PHE A 82 2.93 17.75 -4.94
C PHE A 82 4.31 17.69 -4.25
N ALA A 83 5.38 17.44 -5.00
CA ALA A 83 6.74 17.41 -4.49
C ALA A 83 7.65 18.49 -5.12
N ALA A 84 7.08 19.50 -5.80
CA ALA A 84 7.86 20.57 -6.44
C ALA A 84 8.61 21.45 -5.44
N SER A 85 8.07 21.66 -4.24
CA SER A 85 8.72 22.46 -3.18
C SER A 85 9.88 21.75 -2.50
N VAL A 86 10.04 20.44 -2.70
CA VAL A 86 11.10 19.65 -2.07
C VAL A 86 12.31 19.58 -3.01
N SER A 87 13.46 20.08 -2.53
CA SER A 87 14.71 20.11 -3.29
C SER A 87 15.21 18.71 -3.65
N ALA A 88 16.14 18.62 -4.60
CA ALA A 88 16.72 17.34 -5.00
C ALA A 88 17.54 16.71 -3.85
N GLU A 89 18.25 17.54 -3.08
CA GLU A 89 19.02 17.14 -1.91
C GLU A 89 18.10 16.57 -0.83
N ASP A 90 17.00 17.26 -0.52
CA ASP A 90 16.02 16.79 0.46
C ASP A 90 15.34 15.50 -0.01
N LYS A 91 14.98 15.40 -1.30
CA LYS A 91 14.42 14.15 -1.88
C LYS A 91 15.37 12.98 -1.73
N LYS A 92 16.67 13.19 -1.94
CA LYS A 92 17.68 12.15 -1.73
C LYS A 92 17.79 11.77 -0.25
N ALA A 93 17.82 12.76 0.65
CA ALA A 93 17.95 12.56 2.09
C ALA A 93 16.78 11.78 2.70
N ILE A 94 15.58 11.92 2.13
CA ILE A 94 14.39 11.20 2.60
C ILE A 94 14.08 9.95 1.76
N HIS A 95 14.98 9.48 0.89
CA HIS A 95 14.74 8.30 0.03
C HIS A 95 13.44 8.39 -0.81
N TYR A 96 13.16 9.57 -1.37
CA TYR A 96 11.91 9.86 -2.09
C TYR A 96 11.59 8.91 -3.25
N GLU A 97 12.60 8.42 -3.98
CA GLU A 97 12.36 7.50 -5.08
C GLU A 97 11.94 6.10 -4.62
N SER A 98 12.37 5.68 -3.42
CA SER A 98 11.88 4.46 -2.80
C SER A 98 10.42 4.60 -2.37
N PHE A 99 10.06 5.75 -1.78
CA PHE A 99 8.71 6.02 -1.29
C PHE A 99 8.35 7.51 -1.43
N LYS A 100 7.47 7.83 -2.40
CA LYS A 100 7.13 9.23 -2.68
C LYS A 100 6.37 9.92 -1.53
N TRP A 101 5.66 9.14 -0.71
CA TRP A 101 4.97 9.63 0.48
C TRP A 101 5.92 10.11 1.60
N HIS A 102 7.23 9.86 1.49
CA HIS A 102 8.21 10.36 2.45
C HIS A 102 8.25 11.88 2.56
N ILE A 103 7.82 12.62 1.54
CA ILE A 103 7.67 14.08 1.65
C ILE A 103 6.73 14.49 2.79
N PHE A 104 5.75 13.64 3.13
CA PHE A 104 4.80 13.89 4.20
C PHE A 104 5.29 13.35 5.55
N SER A 105 5.81 12.13 5.61
CA SER A 105 6.26 11.53 6.87
C SER A 105 7.48 12.25 7.46
N PHE A 106 8.40 12.71 6.60
CA PHE A 106 9.54 13.56 6.99
C PHE A 106 9.17 15.04 7.09
N LYS A 107 7.88 15.40 6.98
CA LYS A 107 7.36 16.76 7.14
C LYS A 107 7.98 17.81 6.21
N ARG A 108 8.44 17.40 5.02
CA ARG A 108 8.91 18.32 3.97
C ARG A 108 7.76 19.04 3.29
N VAL A 109 6.58 18.42 3.30
CA VAL A 109 5.31 19.01 2.88
C VAL A 109 4.29 18.78 4.00
N GLU A 110 3.66 19.85 4.47
CA GLU A 110 2.62 19.76 5.49
C GLU A 110 1.34 19.18 4.90
N ALA A 111 0.82 18.10 5.50
CA ALA A 111 -0.38 17.41 5.05
C ALA A 111 -1.21 16.94 6.24
N LEU A 112 -2.51 16.77 6.03
CA LEU A 112 -3.35 16.05 6.99
C LEU A 112 -2.91 14.58 7.02
N SER A 113 -3.00 13.94 8.17
CA SER A 113 -2.69 12.52 8.35
C SER A 113 -3.83 11.75 9.03
N GLY A 114 -3.82 10.42 8.91
CA GLY A 114 -4.73 9.52 9.61
C GLY A 114 -6.20 9.81 9.32
N LEU A 115 -7.03 9.84 10.38
CA LEU A 115 -8.47 10.11 10.25
C LEU A 115 -8.78 11.49 9.64
N LYS A 116 -7.92 12.51 9.86
CA LYS A 116 -8.12 13.83 9.26
C LYS A 116 -7.97 13.76 7.74
N ALA A 117 -6.95 13.04 7.25
CA ALA A 117 -6.74 12.80 5.83
C ALA A 117 -7.90 12.04 5.20
N ARG A 118 -8.33 10.93 5.82
CA ARG A 118 -9.47 10.11 5.36
C ARG A 118 -10.75 10.93 5.21
N ARG A 119 -11.05 11.75 6.23
CA ARG A 119 -12.22 12.64 6.22
C ARG A 119 -12.11 13.72 5.13
N ALA A 120 -10.92 14.27 4.90
CA ALA A 120 -10.70 15.25 3.84
C ALA A 120 -10.89 14.63 2.45
N PHE A 121 -10.31 13.45 2.21
CA PHE A 121 -10.49 12.71 0.96
C PHE A 121 -11.96 12.35 0.70
N ASN A 122 -12.68 11.84 1.69
CA ASN A 122 -14.09 11.46 1.50
C ASN A 122 -14.99 12.67 1.15
N ARG A 123 -14.65 13.87 1.63
CA ARG A 123 -15.43 15.10 1.38
C ARG A 123 -14.97 15.93 0.19
N CYS A 124 -13.75 15.72 -0.30
CA CYS A 124 -13.24 16.52 -1.41
C CYS A 124 -14.01 16.21 -2.70
N LYS A 125 -14.15 17.25 -3.54
CA LYS A 125 -14.73 17.12 -4.89
C LYS A 125 -13.72 16.40 -5.79
N LYS A 126 -14.16 15.36 -6.49
CA LYS A 126 -13.35 14.51 -7.38
C LYS A 126 -13.83 14.64 -8.83
N GLU A 127 -12.97 14.99 -9.78
CA GLU A 127 -13.37 15.18 -11.20
C GLU A 127 -12.40 14.48 -12.13
N THR A 128 -11.13 14.90 -12.13
CA THR A 128 -10.12 14.29 -12.99
C THR A 128 -9.14 13.53 -12.12
N VAL A 129 -9.57 12.36 -11.63
CA VAL A 129 -8.80 11.55 -10.67
C VAL A 129 -7.97 10.51 -11.37
N TYR A 130 -6.70 10.47 -10.98
CA TYR A 130 -5.75 9.42 -11.34
C TYR A 130 -5.30 8.66 -10.11
N LEU A 131 -4.96 7.39 -10.32
CA LEU A 131 -4.43 6.49 -9.31
C LEU A 131 -3.16 5.82 -9.83
N PHE A 132 -2.13 5.66 -9.00
CA PHE A 132 -0.99 4.78 -9.29
C PHE A 132 -0.43 4.15 -8.01
N TYR A 133 0.36 3.10 -8.18
CA TYR A 133 1.03 2.38 -7.08
C TYR A 133 2.52 2.69 -7.01
N GLN A 134 3.12 2.67 -5.82
CA GLN A 134 4.58 2.84 -5.67
C GLN A 134 5.34 1.73 -6.41
N ASN A 135 4.98 0.47 -6.16
CA ASN A 135 5.78 -0.70 -6.54
C ASN A 135 5.25 -1.44 -7.77
N LYS A 136 4.25 -0.89 -8.46
CA LYS A 136 3.72 -1.45 -9.72
C LYS A 136 3.76 -0.39 -10.80
N ASP A 137 4.10 -0.79 -12.02
CA ASP A 137 3.98 0.09 -13.19
C ASP A 137 2.54 0.10 -13.72
N GLU A 138 1.62 0.44 -12.83
CA GLU A 138 0.19 0.48 -13.08
C GLU A 138 -0.36 1.83 -12.65
N SER A 139 -1.18 2.40 -13.53
CA SER A 139 -1.90 3.64 -13.25
C SER A 139 -3.24 3.63 -13.94
N PHE A 140 -4.19 4.36 -13.37
CA PHE A 140 -5.58 4.36 -13.80
C PHE A 140 -6.10 5.79 -13.83
N TYR A 141 -6.91 6.08 -14.83
CA TYR A 141 -7.90 7.15 -14.76
C TYR A 141 -9.16 6.58 -14.13
N ILE A 142 -9.79 7.33 -13.23
CA ILE A 142 -10.96 6.87 -12.50
C ILE A 142 -12.21 7.55 -13.04
N GLU A 143 -13.13 6.76 -13.58
CA GLU A 143 -14.49 7.23 -13.87
C GLU A 143 -15.37 7.09 -12.63
N ASN A 144 -16.37 7.97 -12.53
CA ASN A 144 -17.22 8.15 -11.35
C ASN A 144 -16.42 8.30 -10.03
N PRO A 145 -15.36 9.12 -10.01
CA PRO A 145 -14.42 9.13 -8.89
C PRO A 145 -15.06 9.60 -7.58
N GLN A 146 -16.19 10.31 -7.63
CA GLN A 146 -16.96 10.75 -6.47
C GLN A 146 -17.42 9.59 -5.57
N LEU A 147 -17.50 8.38 -6.12
CA LEU A 147 -17.87 7.18 -5.38
C LEU A 147 -16.69 6.60 -4.58
N LEU A 148 -15.45 6.99 -4.86
CA LEU A 148 -14.29 6.53 -4.10
C LEU A 148 -14.36 6.99 -2.64
N ARG A 149 -14.00 6.06 -1.75
CA ARG A 149 -13.88 6.25 -0.30
C ARG A 149 -12.46 5.90 0.14
N SER A 150 -11.99 6.55 1.18
CA SER A 150 -10.65 6.28 1.74
C SER A 150 -10.49 4.83 2.22
N SER A 151 -11.57 4.18 2.64
CA SER A 151 -11.61 2.78 3.05
C SER A 151 -11.38 1.79 1.90
N ASP A 152 -11.60 2.24 0.66
CA ASP A 152 -11.42 1.39 -0.53
C ASP A 152 -9.97 0.92 -0.68
N PHE A 153 -9.04 1.67 -0.08
CA PHE A 153 -7.61 1.43 -0.14
C PHE A 153 -7.04 0.72 1.10
N ASP A 154 -7.88 0.29 2.06
CA ASP A 154 -7.40 -0.29 3.32
C ASP A 154 -6.68 -1.65 3.17
N SER A 155 -6.83 -2.29 2.00
CA SER A 155 -6.08 -3.51 1.64
C SER A 155 -5.02 -3.24 0.56
N ASP A 156 -4.83 -1.99 0.13
CA ASP A 156 -3.77 -1.64 -0.79
C ASP A 156 -2.45 -1.41 -0.03
N TYR A 157 -1.33 -1.50 -0.76
CA TYR A 157 -0.01 -1.17 -0.24
C TYR A 157 0.21 0.35 -0.28
N ASP A 158 1.14 0.84 -1.10
CA ASP A 158 1.33 2.27 -1.33
C ASP A 158 0.57 2.70 -2.59
N VAL A 159 -0.52 3.46 -2.38
CA VAL A 159 -1.38 3.96 -3.45
C VAL A 159 -1.54 5.48 -3.37
N TYR A 160 -1.40 6.11 -4.52
CA TYR A 160 -1.46 7.56 -4.69
C TYR A 160 -2.68 7.88 -5.55
N VAL A 161 -3.60 8.66 -4.99
CA VAL A 161 -4.82 9.10 -5.65
C VAL A 161 -4.82 10.60 -5.70
N PHE A 162 -4.95 11.19 -6.89
CA PHE A 162 -4.86 12.64 -7.02
C PHE A 162 -5.75 13.20 -8.11
N ASP A 163 -6.15 14.45 -7.93
CA ASP A 163 -6.83 15.23 -8.95
C ASP A 163 -5.92 16.39 -9.35
N ALA A 164 -5.38 16.32 -10.57
CA ALA A 164 -4.42 17.31 -11.06
C ALA A 164 -5.07 18.69 -11.27
N ALA A 165 -6.35 18.73 -11.68
CA ALA A 165 -7.07 19.97 -11.91
C ALA A 165 -7.42 20.67 -10.60
N ARG A 166 -7.80 19.89 -9.58
CA ARG A 166 -8.14 20.41 -8.24
C ARG A 166 -6.98 20.46 -7.26
N LYS A 167 -5.81 20.03 -7.70
CA LYS A 167 -4.54 20.10 -6.98
C LYS A 167 -4.60 19.51 -5.57
N TRP A 168 -5.20 18.32 -5.42
CA TRP A 168 -5.13 17.54 -4.18
C TRP A 168 -4.61 16.14 -4.43
N THR A 169 -3.99 15.55 -3.41
CA THR A 169 -3.58 14.14 -3.38
C THR A 169 -3.98 13.50 -2.05
N TYR A 170 -4.42 12.26 -2.14
CA TYR A 170 -4.56 11.32 -1.03
C TYR A 170 -3.56 10.19 -1.23
N VAL A 171 -2.85 9.82 -0.18
CA VAL A 171 -1.85 8.75 -0.24
C VAL A 171 -2.09 7.77 0.89
N HIS A 172 -2.37 6.52 0.55
CA HIS A 172 -2.40 5.42 1.50
C HIS A 172 -1.04 4.72 1.48
N THR A 173 -0.57 4.32 2.66
CA THR A 173 0.75 3.75 2.87
C THR A 173 0.62 2.39 3.52
N HIS A 174 1.50 1.46 3.14
CA HIS A 174 1.54 0.12 3.72
C HIS A 174 2.01 0.11 5.19
N GLU A 175 2.69 1.17 5.64
CA GLU A 175 3.15 1.30 7.02
C GLU A 175 2.04 1.80 7.95
N LEU A 176 1.64 0.98 8.93
CA LEU A 176 0.55 1.31 9.88
C LEU A 176 0.79 2.59 10.69
N GLN A 177 2.05 2.98 10.90
CA GLN A 177 2.41 4.17 11.67
C GLN A 177 2.50 5.45 10.80
N CYS A 178 2.41 5.31 9.48
CA CYS A 178 2.49 6.40 8.54
C CYS A 178 1.14 6.56 7.83
N GLY A 179 0.79 7.81 7.51
CA GLY A 179 -0.39 8.11 6.72
C GLY A 179 -1.75 7.61 7.28
N PRO A 180 -2.74 7.38 6.40
CA PRO A 180 -2.77 7.97 5.06
C PRO A 180 -2.63 9.49 5.13
N TYR A 181 -2.17 10.12 4.05
CA TYR A 181 -1.98 11.56 3.94
C TYR A 181 -3.00 12.20 3.00
N PHE A 182 -3.39 13.43 3.28
CA PHE A 182 -4.15 14.27 2.36
C PHE A 182 -3.52 15.65 2.29
N PHE A 183 -3.13 16.05 1.08
CA PHE A 183 -2.54 17.34 0.79
C PHE A 183 -3.31 18.03 -0.32
N LYS A 184 -3.43 19.36 -0.21
CA LYS A 184 -4.07 20.21 -1.21
C LYS A 184 -3.27 21.51 -1.32
N LEU A 185 -2.92 21.89 -2.54
CA LEU A 185 -2.26 23.16 -2.87
C LEU A 185 -3.23 24.34 -2.77
#